data_AF-A0AAV5DFF0-F1
#
_entry.id   AF-A0AAV5DFF0-F1
#
_cell.length_a   1.000
_cell.length_b   1.000
_cell.length_c   1.000
_cell.angle_alpha   90.00
_cell.angle_beta   90.00
_cell.angle_gamma   90.00
#
_symmetry.space_group_name_H-M   'P 1'
#
loop_
_entity.id
_entity.type
_entity.pdbx_description
1 polymer ?
#
loop_
_entity_poly.entity_id
_entity_poly.type
_entity_poly.pdbx_seq_one_letter_code
_entity_poly.pdbx_strand_id
1 'polypeptide(L)'
;MEGTRENKELGADDASEDHKVKASAVETGGSVGAFVFEPGSILVEFTREEAACMAAHSLHGRCFGNRTVSVRYAPHGLYLQKYPK
;
A
#
# COMPACT_ATOMS: atom_id res chain seq x y z
N MET A 1 -39.18 -17.10 -20.51
CA MET A 1 -38.08 -16.97 -19.55
C MET A 1 -37.89 -15.49 -19.30
N GLU A 2 -38.64 -15.02 -18.31
CA GLU A 2 -38.58 -13.67 -17.73
C GLU A 2 -37.33 -13.57 -16.84
N GLY A 3 -36.77 -12.38 -16.66
CA GLY A 3 -35.64 -12.18 -15.75
C GLY A 3 -34.95 -10.84 -15.93
N THR A 4 -35.63 -9.80 -15.46
CA THR A 4 -35.27 -8.38 -15.45
C THR A 4 -33.98 -8.09 -14.67
N ARG A 5 -33.27 -7.04 -15.09
CA ARG A 5 -32.07 -6.48 -14.44
C ARG A 5 -32.43 -5.90 -13.08
N GLU A 6 -31.74 -6.32 -12.04
CA GLU A 6 -31.85 -5.72 -10.71
C GLU A 6 -30.60 -4.91 -10.41
N ASN A 7 -30.76 -3.60 -10.56
CA ASN A 7 -29.84 -2.57 -10.12
C ASN A 7 -30.16 -2.33 -8.64
N LYS A 8 -29.18 -2.50 -7.76
CA LYS A 8 -29.36 -2.15 -6.34
C LYS A 8 -28.52 -0.93 -6.00
N GLU A 9 -29.14 0.23 -6.15
CA GLU A 9 -28.81 1.41 -5.36
C GLU A 9 -29.27 1.18 -3.92
N LEU A 10 -28.34 1.33 -2.99
CA LEU A 10 -28.53 1.66 -1.57
C LEU A 10 -27.24 2.38 -1.20
N GLY A 11 -27.19 3.59 -0.68
CA GLY A 11 -28.16 4.48 -0.06
C GLY A 11 -27.26 5.44 0.74
N ALA A 12 -27.53 6.75 0.66
CA ALA A 12 -26.83 7.74 1.48
C ALA A 12 -27.03 7.42 2.97
N ASP A 13 -26.03 7.66 3.80
CA ASP A 13 -26.15 8.53 4.98
C ASP A 13 -24.85 8.57 5.81
N ASP A 14 -24.62 9.79 6.31
CA ASP A 14 -23.81 10.23 7.46
C ASP A 14 -22.29 10.46 7.31
N ALA A 15 -21.95 11.74 7.45
CA ALA A 15 -20.61 12.25 7.64
C ALA A 15 -20.12 11.91 9.05
N SER A 16 -19.03 11.15 9.16
CA SER A 16 -18.20 11.15 10.36
C SER A 16 -16.74 11.32 9.98
N GLU A 17 -16.27 12.55 10.13
CA GLU A 17 -14.85 12.87 10.24
C GLU A 17 -14.33 12.31 11.56
N ASP A 18 -13.68 11.14 11.51
CA ASP A 18 -12.66 10.81 12.49
C ASP A 18 -11.31 10.77 11.78
N HIS A 19 -10.75 11.98 11.66
CA HIS A 19 -9.34 12.21 11.42
C HIS A 19 -8.52 11.49 12.50
N LYS A 20 -8.20 10.22 12.25
CA LYS A 20 -7.04 9.59 12.89
C LYS A 20 -5.92 9.48 11.87
N VAL A 21 -5.41 10.65 11.47
CA VAL A 21 -3.99 10.79 11.16
C VAL A 21 -3.21 10.43 12.42
N LYS A 22 -3.00 9.13 12.66
CA LYS A 22 -1.85 8.71 13.45
C LYS A 22 -0.64 8.74 12.54
N ALA A 23 -0.20 9.96 12.24
CA ALA A 23 1.21 10.22 12.02
C ALA A 23 1.93 9.83 13.32
N SER A 24 2.29 8.55 13.48
CA SER A 24 3.47 8.27 14.28
C SER A 24 4.65 8.58 13.39
N ALA A 25 5.08 9.83 13.44
CA ALA A 25 6.45 10.20 13.19
C ALA A 25 7.32 9.18 13.94
N VAL A 26 7.83 8.21 13.20
CA VAL A 26 8.85 7.30 13.67
C VAL A 26 10.11 7.71 12.92
N GLU A 27 10.64 8.87 13.32
CA GLU A 27 12.08 9.11 13.26
C GLU A 27 12.73 8.07 14.18
N THR A 28 12.84 6.82 13.71
CA THR A 28 13.76 5.85 14.30
C THR A 28 15.03 5.87 13.46
N GLY A 29 15.81 6.93 13.68
CA GLY A 29 17.25 6.77 13.76
C GLY A 29 17.55 5.86 14.94
N GLY A 30 17.48 4.55 14.70
CA GLY A 30 17.67 3.54 15.73
C GLY A 30 17.75 2.17 15.10
N SER A 31 18.95 1.82 14.62
CA SER A 31 19.39 0.50 14.12
C SER A 31 18.29 -0.57 14.02
N VAL A 32 17.38 -0.38 13.07
CA VAL A 32 16.37 -1.38 12.70
C VAL A 32 17.16 -2.47 11.97
N GLY A 33 17.07 -3.72 12.44
CA GLY A 33 17.73 -4.86 11.81
C GLY A 33 17.68 -4.73 10.29
N ALA A 34 18.84 -4.88 9.64
CA ALA A 34 19.05 -4.49 8.25
C ALA A 34 17.84 -4.83 7.38
N PHE A 35 17.17 -3.81 6.84
CA PHE A 35 16.08 -4.03 5.89
C PHE A 35 16.72 -4.62 4.62
N VAL A 36 16.54 -5.92 4.41
CA VAL A 36 17.06 -6.62 3.24
C VAL A 36 16.03 -6.57 2.12
N PHE A 37 16.44 -6.06 0.97
CA PHE A 37 15.67 -6.16 -0.27
C PHE A 37 15.96 -7.52 -0.91
N GLU A 38 14.98 -8.43 -0.84
CA GLU A 38 15.10 -9.76 -1.43
C GLU A 38 15.28 -9.68 -2.97
N PRO A 39 16.03 -10.59 -3.60
CA PRO A 39 16.12 -10.67 -5.05
C PRO A 39 14.73 -10.73 -5.71
N GLY A 40 14.51 -9.91 -6.73
CA GLY A 40 13.20 -9.76 -7.38
C GLY A 40 12.25 -8.76 -6.72
N SER A 41 12.68 -8.09 -5.65
CA SER A 41 11.92 -6.96 -5.09
C SER A 41 11.88 -5.79 -6.07
N ILE A 42 10.68 -5.25 -6.28
CA ILE A 42 10.45 -4.00 -7.00
C ILE A 42 10.16 -2.92 -5.97
N LEU A 43 10.88 -1.80 -6.05
CA LEU A 43 10.67 -0.66 -5.16
C LEU A 43 9.94 0.43 -5.95
N VAL A 44 8.89 0.99 -5.36
CA VAL A 44 8.06 2.03 -5.96
C VAL A 44 7.89 3.17 -4.96
N GLU A 45 8.24 4.38 -5.38
CA GLU A 45 8.04 5.60 -4.60
C GLU A 45 6.70 6.24 -5.00
N PHE A 46 5.93 6.66 -4.00
CA PHE A 46 4.70 7.43 -4.20
C PHE A 46 4.84 8.78 -3.49
N THR A 47 4.27 9.83 -4.09
CA THR A 47 4.23 11.17 -3.48
C THR A 47 3.22 11.28 -2.34
N ARG A 48 2.23 10.38 -2.31
CA ARG A 48 1.13 10.34 -1.34
C ARG A 48 1.09 8.96 -0.69
N GLU A 49 0.94 8.92 0.63
CA GLU A 49 0.86 7.67 1.39
C GLU A 49 -0.39 6.85 1.01
N GLU A 50 -1.50 7.53 0.73
CA GLU A 50 -2.76 6.92 0.34
C GLU A 50 -2.62 6.15 -0.99
N ALA A 51 -1.87 6.70 -1.94
CA ALA A 51 -1.57 6.03 -3.20
C ALA A 51 -0.71 4.77 -2.99
N ALA A 52 0.26 4.83 -2.08
CA ALA A 52 1.04 3.66 -1.70
C ALA A 52 0.17 2.57 -1.06
N CYS A 53 -0.78 2.95 -0.21
CA CYS A 53 -1.71 2.03 0.43
C CYS A 53 -2.65 1.35 -0.58
N MET A 54 -3.24 2.12 -1.49
CA MET A 54 -4.08 1.57 -2.56
C MET A 54 -3.31 0.62 -3.47
N ALA A 55 -2.06 0.96 -3.82
CA ALA A 55 -1.20 0.09 -4.61
C ALA A 55 -0.84 -1.19 -3.85
N ALA A 56 -0.47 -1.07 -2.57
CA ALA A 56 -0.16 -2.21 -1.72
C ALA A 56 -1.34 -3.18 -1.60
N HIS A 57 -2.55 -2.66 -1.35
CA HIS A 57 -3.76 -3.45 -1.30
C HIS A 57 -4.08 -4.14 -2.64
N SER A 58 -3.86 -3.44 -3.75
CA SER A 58 -4.14 -3.97 -5.10
C SER A 58 -3.16 -5.07 -5.51
N LEU A 59 -1.90 -5.01 -5.05
CA LEU A 59 -0.83 -5.92 -5.46
C LEU A 59 -0.69 -7.13 -4.52
N HIS A 60 -0.96 -6.95 -3.24
CA HIS A 60 -0.74 -7.99 -2.24
C HIS A 60 -1.62 -9.23 -2.52
N GLY A 61 -1.00 -10.41 -2.47
CA GLY A 61 -1.68 -11.69 -2.67
C GLY A 61 -2.01 -12.03 -4.13
N ARG A 62 -1.71 -11.13 -5.09
CA ARG A 62 -1.92 -11.44 -6.51
C ARG A 62 -0.90 -12.47 -7.01
N CYS A 63 -1.33 -13.31 -7.95
CA CYS A 63 -0.45 -14.28 -8.61
C CYS A 63 0.25 -13.63 -9.81
N PHE A 64 1.56 -13.85 -9.91
CA PHE A 64 2.37 -13.55 -11.10
C PHE A 64 3.12 -14.82 -11.51
N GLY A 65 2.69 -15.43 -12.61
CA GLY A 65 3.15 -16.76 -13.01
C GLY A 65 2.83 -17.79 -11.94
N ASN A 66 3.86 -18.42 -11.37
CA ASN A 66 3.76 -19.41 -10.30
C ASN A 66 4.09 -18.85 -8.91
N ARG A 67 4.14 -17.52 -8.75
CA ARG A 67 4.50 -16.85 -7.48
C ARG A 67 3.38 -15.96 -6.99
N THR A 68 3.26 -15.86 -5.67
CA THR A 68 2.37 -14.88 -5.02
C THR A 68 3.15 -13.62 -4.70
N VAL A 69 2.59 -12.47 -5.06
CA VAL A 69 3.16 -11.15 -4.78
C VAL A 69 2.93 -10.82 -3.30
N SER A 70 4.00 -10.54 -2.58
CA SER A 70 3.96 -9.94 -1.24
C SER A 70 4.36 -8.46 -1.33
N VAL A 71 3.89 -7.66 -0.38
CA VAL A 71 4.14 -6.22 -0.34
C VAL A 71 4.61 -5.85 1.05
N ARG A 72 5.60 -4.94 1.13
CA ARG A 72 6.13 -4.39 2.37
C ARG A 72 6.52 -2.93 2.15
N TYR A 73 6.23 -2.06 3.12
CA TYR A 73 6.75 -0.70 3.13
C TYR A 73 8.23 -0.69 3.49
N ALA A 74 9.03 0.03 2.71
CA ALA A 74 10.46 0.20 2.94
C ALA A 74 10.75 1.61 3.50
N PRO A 75 11.74 1.77 4.38
CA PRO A 75 12.20 3.09 4.80
C PRO A 75 12.68 3.92 3.60
N HIS A 76 12.19 5.15 3.46
CA HIS A 76 12.51 6.03 2.34
C HIS A 76 14.02 6.33 2.23
N GLY A 77 14.71 6.50 3.36
CA GLY A 77 16.16 6.72 3.37
C GLY A 77 16.96 5.58 2.72
N LEU A 78 16.53 4.32 2.87
CA LEU A 78 17.19 3.18 2.23
C LEU A 78 16.90 3.11 0.73
N TYR A 79 15.71 3.54 0.31
CA TYR A 79 15.40 3.70 -1.11
C TYR A 79 16.31 4.72 -1.76
N LEU A 80 16.49 5.90 -1.16
CA LEU A 80 17.36 6.96 -1.69
C LEU A 80 18.85 6.60 -1.68
N GLN A 81 19.33 5.85 -0.69
CA GLN A 81 20.71 5.33 -0.71
C GLN A 81 20.94 4.40 -1.91
N LYS A 82 19.93 3.63 -2.30
CA LYS A 82 19.98 2.73 -3.47
C LYS A 82 19.76 3.46 -4.79
N TYR A 83 18.91 4.48 -4.79
CA TYR A 83 18.51 5.26 -5.96
C TYR A 83 18.58 6.77 -5.64
N PRO A 84 19.79 7.37 -5.69
CA PRO A 84 19.93 8.81 -5.56
C PRO A 84 19.29 9.51 -6.77
N LYS A 85 18.80 10.74 -6.57
CA LYS A 85 18.20 11.56 -7.63
C LYS A 85 19.25 12.22 -8.51
#